data_AF-A0A960PIY1-F1
#
_entry.id   AF-A0A960PIY1-F1
#
_cell.length_a   1.000
_cell.length_b   1.000
_cell.length_c   1.000
_cell.angle_alpha   90.00
_cell.angle_beta   90.00
_cell.angle_gamma   90.00
#
_symmetry.space_group_name_H-M   'P 1'
#
loop_
_entity.id
_entity.type
_entity.pdbx_description
1 polymer ?
#
loop_
_entity_poly.entity_id
_entity_poly.type
_entity_poly.pdbx_seq_one_letter_code
_entity_poly.pdbx_strand_id
1 'polypeptide(L)'
;MADDVSHQPTHTPTPDREVLRAAVAEVWNDSAVPAIEAHIAVPALSPAFDPDWADAGHLDEVLASASDWLESLGVPGLRVSRRDLPGRTPLLLVEVPATDGATNTGTVLAYGHLDK
;
A
#
# COMPACT_ATOMS: atom_id res chain seq x y z
N MET A 1 9.83 43.38 17.66
CA MET A 1 10.94 42.47 17.95
C MET A 1 10.32 41.16 18.40
N ALA A 2 10.24 40.19 17.48
CA ALA A 2 10.02 38.75 17.67
C ALA A 2 9.79 38.14 16.27
N ASP A 3 10.91 37.87 15.61
CA ASP A 3 11.21 36.76 14.72
C ASP A 3 10.22 36.39 13.60
N ASP A 4 10.55 36.94 12.42
CA ASP A 4 10.28 36.31 11.13
C ASP A 4 11.06 34.99 11.04
N VAL A 5 10.44 33.89 11.46
CA VAL A 5 10.97 32.55 11.22
C VAL A 5 10.73 32.23 9.76
N SER A 6 11.68 32.66 8.91
CA SER A 6 11.83 32.17 7.56
C SER A 6 11.93 30.64 7.60
N HIS A 7 10.80 29.96 7.36
CA HIS A 7 10.74 28.52 7.14
C HIS A 7 11.38 28.25 5.78
N GLN A 8 12.72 28.12 5.75
CA GLN A 8 13.37 27.57 4.57
C GLN A 8 12.88 26.12 4.40
N PRO A 9 12.39 25.73 3.21
CA PRO A 9 12.05 24.35 2.95
C PRO A 9 13.32 23.53 3.14
N THR A 10 13.33 22.66 4.15
CA THR A 10 14.39 21.67 4.33
C THR A 10 14.39 20.78 3.10
N HIS A 11 15.38 20.95 2.24
CA HIS A 11 15.53 20.12 1.06
C HIS A 11 15.81 18.70 1.54
N THR A 12 14.82 17.80 1.44
CA THR A 12 15.06 16.37 1.67
C THR A 12 16.16 15.97 0.67
N PRO A 13 17.29 15.42 1.14
CA PRO A 13 18.34 14.98 0.24
C PRO A 13 17.75 13.92 -0.69
N THR A 14 17.98 14.09 -1.99
CA THR A 14 17.59 13.09 -2.99
C THR A 14 18.26 11.76 -2.60
N PRO A 15 17.49 10.67 -2.43
CA PRO A 15 18.09 9.41 -2.05
C PRO A 15 19.04 8.92 -3.15
N ASP A 16 20.13 8.27 -2.74
CA ASP A 16 21.11 7.72 -3.68
C ASP A 16 20.43 6.70 -4.60
N ARG A 17 20.59 6.87 -5.91
CA ARG A 17 19.91 6.08 -6.92
C ARG A 17 20.35 4.60 -6.90
N GLU A 18 21.61 4.33 -6.59
CA GLU A 18 22.12 2.96 -6.51
C GLU A 18 21.57 2.25 -5.27
N VAL A 19 21.53 2.96 -4.15
CA VAL A 19 20.89 2.46 -2.91
C VAL A 19 19.40 2.16 -3.13
N LEU A 20 18.67 3.08 -3.78
CA LEU A 20 17.24 2.87 -4.09
C LEU A 20 17.03 1.64 -4.98
N ARG A 21 17.84 1.48 -6.03
CA ARG A 21 17.72 0.34 -6.94
C ARG A 21 18.00 -0.98 -6.23
N ALA A 22 19.03 -1.03 -5.40
CA ALA A 22 19.37 -2.23 -4.64
C ALA A 22 18.24 -2.61 -3.68
N ALA A 23 17.74 -1.65 -2.88
CA ALA A 23 16.65 -1.89 -1.94
C ALA A 23 15.36 -2.35 -2.62
N VAL A 24 14.98 -1.72 -3.75
CA VAL A 24 13.81 -2.15 -4.52
C VAL A 24 14.01 -3.54 -5.10
N ALA A 25 15.19 -3.86 -5.64
CA ALA A 25 15.46 -5.18 -6.22
C ALA A 25 15.41 -6.30 -5.17
N GLU A 26 15.94 -6.05 -3.96
CA GLU A 26 15.87 -6.98 -2.84
C GLU A 26 14.42 -7.24 -2.43
N VAL A 27 13.65 -6.19 -2.11
CA VAL A 27 12.23 -6.34 -1.72
C VAL A 27 11.41 -6.99 -2.84
N TRP A 28 11.67 -6.63 -4.09
CA TRP A 28 10.96 -7.19 -5.23
C TRP A 28 11.16 -8.70 -5.36
N ASN A 29 12.43 -9.14 -5.39
CA ASN A 29 12.75 -10.55 -5.62
C ASN A 29 12.44 -11.43 -4.41
N ASP A 30 12.74 -10.94 -3.21
CA ASP A 30 12.73 -11.77 -2.01
C ASP A 30 11.38 -11.76 -1.29
N SER A 31 10.52 -10.77 -1.59
CA SER A 31 9.24 -10.59 -0.90
C SER A 31 8.05 -10.37 -1.85
N ALA A 32 8.13 -9.40 -2.76
CA ALA A 32 6.96 -9.03 -3.58
C ALA A 32 6.57 -10.13 -4.58
N VAL A 33 7.54 -10.72 -5.29
CA VAL A 33 7.25 -11.79 -6.26
C VAL A 33 6.58 -13.00 -5.61
N PRO A 34 7.10 -13.57 -4.49
CA PRO A 34 6.40 -14.64 -3.78
C PRO A 34 4.98 -14.27 -3.32
N ALA A 35 4.77 -13.05 -2.84
CA ALA A 35 3.44 -12.57 -2.43
C ALA A 35 2.48 -12.48 -3.62
N ILE A 36 2.95 -12.01 -4.78
CA ILE A 36 2.17 -11.95 -6.03
C ILE A 36 1.84 -13.36 -6.53
N GLU A 37 2.78 -14.30 -6.47
CA GLU A 37 2.54 -15.71 -6.85
C GLU A 37 1.45 -16.35 -5.97
N ALA A 38 1.54 -16.16 -4.65
CA ALA A 38 0.54 -16.64 -3.70
C ALA A 38 -0.83 -16.00 -3.98
N HIS A 39 -0.87 -14.69 -4.25
CA HIS A 39 -2.08 -13.99 -4.63
C HIS A 39 -2.72 -14.55 -5.92
N ILE A 40 -1.92 -14.82 -6.96
CA ILE A 40 -2.41 -15.37 -8.23
C ILE A 40 -3.09 -16.74 -8.02
N ALA A 41 -2.60 -17.55 -7.09
CA ALA A 41 -3.12 -18.88 -6.80
C ALA A 41 -4.55 -18.86 -6.22
N VAL A 42 -4.95 -17.79 -5.53
CA VAL A 42 -6.31 -17.64 -4.99
C VAL A 42 -7.27 -17.28 -6.12
N PRO A 43 -8.42 -17.96 -6.31
CA PRO A 43 -9.37 -17.66 -7.38
C PRO A 43 -10.28 -16.47 -7.03
N ALA A 44 -9.67 -15.34 -6.67
CA ALA A 44 -10.31 -14.06 -6.36
C ALA A 44 -10.85 -13.37 -7.63
N LEU A 45 -11.95 -13.88 -8.18
CA LEU A 45 -12.61 -13.32 -9.35
C LEU A 45 -13.44 -12.08 -8.99
N SER A 46 -13.52 -11.12 -9.91
CA SER A 46 -14.39 -9.96 -9.77
C SER A 46 -15.87 -10.38 -9.77
N PRO A 47 -16.78 -9.59 -9.14
CA PRO A 47 -18.21 -9.89 -9.10
C PRO A 47 -18.88 -10.07 -10.47
N ALA A 48 -18.28 -9.56 -11.55
CA ALA A 48 -18.77 -9.74 -12.90
C ALA A 48 -18.56 -11.17 -13.42
N PHE A 49 -17.61 -11.92 -12.85
CA PHE A 49 -17.27 -13.29 -13.23
C PHE A 49 -17.66 -14.33 -12.17
N ASP A 50 -17.84 -13.90 -10.92
CA ASP A 50 -18.35 -14.73 -9.83
C ASP A 50 -19.50 -14.00 -9.10
N PRO A 51 -20.77 -14.30 -9.42
CA PRO A 51 -21.92 -13.70 -8.74
C PRO A 51 -22.01 -14.05 -7.25
N ASP A 52 -21.43 -15.19 -6.84
CA ASP A 52 -21.44 -15.71 -5.48
C ASP A 52 -20.13 -15.38 -4.73
N TRP A 53 -19.36 -14.41 -5.22
CA TRP A 53 -18.04 -13.99 -4.70
C TRP A 53 -18.00 -13.78 -3.18
N ALA A 54 -19.11 -13.26 -2.62
CA ALA A 54 -19.22 -12.95 -1.20
C ALA A 54 -19.23 -14.21 -0.35
N ASP A 55 -19.89 -15.28 -0.81
CA ASP A 55 -19.93 -16.57 -0.13
C ASP A 55 -18.64 -17.37 -0.38
N ALA A 56 -18.00 -17.18 -1.54
CA ALA A 56 -16.74 -17.83 -1.89
C ALA A 56 -15.56 -17.37 -0.99
N GLY A 57 -15.59 -16.12 -0.52
CA GLY A 57 -14.61 -15.59 0.45
C GLY A 57 -13.20 -15.34 -0.11
N HIS A 58 -12.96 -15.59 -1.39
CA HIS A 58 -11.63 -15.43 -2.00
C HIS A 58 -11.12 -13.98 -2.00
N LEU A 59 -12.01 -13.00 -2.13
CA LEU A 59 -11.62 -11.59 -2.00
C LEU A 59 -11.16 -11.26 -0.58
N ASP A 60 -11.74 -11.90 0.44
CA ASP A 60 -11.34 -11.70 1.83
C ASP A 60 -9.96 -12.32 2.11
N GLU A 61 -9.73 -13.52 1.59
CA GLU A 61 -8.43 -14.21 1.66
C GLU A 61 -7.31 -13.38 1.01
N VAL A 62 -7.57 -12.84 -0.18
CA VAL A 62 -6.64 -11.97 -0.88
C VAL A 62 -6.37 -10.67 -0.12
N LEU A 63 -7.40 -10.01 0.42
CA LEU A 63 -7.23 -8.78 1.20
C LEU A 63 -6.42 -9.03 2.47
N ALA A 64 -6.68 -10.14 3.18
CA ALA A 64 -5.94 -10.50 4.37
C ALA A 64 -4.46 -10.73 4.06
N SER A 65 -4.17 -11.55 3.03
CA SER A 65 -2.79 -11.84 2.61
C SER A 65 -2.04 -10.59 2.15
N ALA A 66 -2.71 -9.69 1.41
CA ALA A 66 -2.13 -8.42 1.00
C ALA A 66 -1.87 -7.49 2.19
N SER A 67 -2.76 -7.48 3.19
CA SER A 67 -2.61 -6.68 4.41
C SER A 67 -1.40 -7.14 5.21
N ASP A 68 -1.29 -8.44 5.46
CA ASP A 68 -0.17 -9.05 6.19
C ASP A 68 1.16 -8.76 5.51
N TRP A 69 1.21 -8.88 4.18
CA TRP A 69 2.43 -8.56 3.41
C TRP A 69 2.80 -7.08 3.53
N LEU A 70 1.86 -6.15 3.36
CA LEU A 70 2.12 -4.72 3.47
C LEU A 70 2.63 -4.33 4.87
N GLU A 71 2.02 -4.87 5.92
CA GLU A 71 2.45 -4.63 7.31
C GLU A 71 3.85 -5.19 7.57
N SER A 72 4.20 -6.34 6.97
CA SER A 72 5.52 -6.96 7.09
C SER A 72 6.67 -6.10 6.53
N LEU A 73 6.38 -5.16 5.62
CA LEU A 73 7.39 -4.26 5.05
C LEU A 73 7.97 -3.29 6.09
N GLY A 74 7.33 -3.11 7.25
CA GLY A 74 7.86 -2.30 8.35
C GLY A 74 7.98 -0.81 8.02
N VAL A 75 7.18 -0.30 7.10
CA VAL A 75 7.21 1.12 6.70
C VAL A 75 6.76 2.00 7.89
N PRO A 76 7.58 2.96 8.35
CA PRO A 76 7.23 3.78 9.50
C PRO A 76 5.91 4.53 9.32
N GLY A 77 4.99 4.35 10.26
CA GLY A 77 3.69 5.01 10.27
C GLY A 77 2.67 4.46 9.28
N LEU A 78 2.99 3.39 8.54
CA LEU A 78 2.05 2.70 7.66
C LEU A 78 0.80 2.27 8.44
N ARG A 79 -0.37 2.59 7.90
CA ARG A 79 -1.66 2.07 8.35
C ARG A 79 -2.32 1.33 7.21
N VAL A 80 -2.65 0.07 7.45
CA VAL A 80 -3.43 -0.76 6.55
C VAL A 80 -4.81 -0.94 7.16
N SER A 81 -5.87 -0.61 6.41
CA SER A 81 -7.24 -0.72 6.92
C SER A 81 -8.19 -1.26 5.87
N ARG A 82 -8.97 -2.26 6.27
CA ARG A 82 -10.09 -2.78 5.48
C ARG A 82 -11.33 -1.91 5.68
N ARG A 83 -12.07 -1.64 4.61
CA ARG A 83 -13.36 -0.95 4.61
C ARG A 83 -14.40 -1.83 3.93
N ASP A 84 -15.48 -2.11 4.66
CA ASP A 84 -16.59 -2.93 4.21
C ASP A 84 -17.85 -2.08 4.08
N LEU A 85 -18.59 -2.28 3.00
CA LEU A 85 -19.91 -1.70 2.79
C LEU A 85 -20.88 -2.81 2.38
N PRO A 86 -22.12 -2.84 2.91
CA PRO A 86 -23.10 -3.86 2.53
C PRO A 86 -23.31 -3.94 1.02
N GLY A 87 -23.20 -5.15 0.47
CA GLY A 87 -23.38 -5.42 -0.96
C GLY A 87 -22.27 -4.86 -1.87
N ARG A 88 -21.10 -4.54 -1.32
CA ARG A 88 -19.92 -4.08 -2.07
C ARG A 88 -18.71 -4.95 -1.76
N THR A 89 -17.82 -5.09 -2.73
CA THR A 89 -16.50 -5.70 -2.50
C THR A 89 -15.72 -4.88 -1.48
N PRO A 90 -14.86 -5.53 -0.67
CA PRO A 90 -14.10 -4.84 0.35
C PRO A 90 -13.01 -3.95 -0.28
N LEU A 91 -12.68 -2.85 0.40
CA LEU A 91 -11.61 -1.93 0.00
C LEU A 91 -10.45 -2.03 0.98
N LEU A 92 -9.23 -2.19 0.45
CA LEU A 92 -8.00 -2.04 1.23
C LEU A 92 -7.48 -0.61 1.10
N LEU A 93 -7.46 0.13 2.20
CA LEU A 93 -6.91 1.49 2.28
C LEU A 93 -5.57 1.46 3.00
N VAL A 94 -4.53 1.97 2.32
CA VAL A 94 -3.17 2.05 2.84
C VAL A 94 -2.77 3.51 2.96
N GLU A 95 -2.36 3.93 4.14
CA GLU A 95 -1.98 5.31 4.44
C GLU A 95 -0.56 5.36 5.02
N VAL A 96 0.26 6.27 4.51
CA VAL A 96 1.57 6.60 5.09
C VAL A 96 1.58 8.10 5.37
N PRO A 97 1.76 8.54 6.63
CA PRO A 97 1.84 9.95 6.95
C PRO A 97 3.08 10.59 6.33
N ALA A 98 3.02 11.89 6.05
CA ALA A 98 4.20 12.64 5.66
C ALA A 98 5.26 12.58 6.77
N THR A 99 6.54 12.53 6.37
CA THR A 99 7.64 12.73 7.32
C THR A 99 7.68 14.17 7.81
N ASP A 100 8.34 14.40 8.94
CA ASP A 100 8.50 15.74 9.51
C ASP A 100 9.03 16.74 8.46
N GLY A 101 8.41 17.91 8.39
CA GLY A 101 8.72 18.95 7.41
C GLY A 101 8.03 18.80 6.05
N ALA A 102 7.31 17.70 5.79
CA ALA A 102 6.62 17.46 4.51
C ALA A 102 5.07 17.52 4.59
N THR A 103 4.48 17.79 5.76
CA THR A 103 3.01 17.72 5.97
C THR A 103 2.18 18.58 5.02
N ASN A 104 2.74 19.68 4.51
CA ASN A 104 2.04 20.62 3.63
C ASN A 104 2.52 20.59 2.17
N THR A 105 3.26 19.56 1.76
CA THR A 105 3.81 19.47 0.38
C THR A 105 2.87 18.77 -0.60
N GLY A 106 1.74 18.23 -0.13
CA GLY A 106 0.72 17.55 -0.93
C GLY A 106 0.56 16.07 -0.58
N THR A 107 -0.42 15.43 -1.20
CA THR A 107 -0.75 14.01 -1.01
C THR A 107 -0.70 13.29 -2.35
N VAL A 108 -0.06 12.14 -2.39
CA VAL A 108 -0.04 11.26 -3.55
C VAL A 108 -1.04 10.13 -3.34
N LEU A 109 -1.86 9.84 -4.35
CA LEU A 109 -2.76 8.69 -4.37
C LEU A 109 -2.24 7.67 -5.40
N ALA A 110 -1.95 6.46 -4.93
CA ALA A 110 -1.76 5.29 -5.77
C ALA A 110 -3.02 4.42 -5.71
N TYR A 111 -3.42 3.86 -6.85
CA TYR A 111 -4.63 3.04 -6.98
C TYR A 111 -4.34 1.78 -7.80
N GLY A 112 -4.96 0.68 -7.40
CA GLY A 112 -4.95 -0.61 -8.08
C GLY A 112 -6.15 -1.46 -7.63
N HIS A 113 -6.25 -2.68 -8.14
CA HIS A 113 -7.26 -3.67 -7.77
C HIS A 113 -6.61 -5.03 -7.51
N LEU A 114 -7.27 -5.87 -6.71
CA LEU A 114 -6.79 -7.20 -6.32
C LEU A 114 -7.63 -8.34 -6.93
N ASP A 115 -8.86 -8.05 -7.35
CA ASP A 115 -9.70 -9.02 -8.05
C ASP A 115 -9.24 -9.21 -9.51
N LYS A 116 -9.53 -10.41 -10.04
CA LYS A 116 -9.18 -10.86 -11.40
C LYS A 116 -10.38 -10.93 -12.34
#